data_AF-A0A2A2ZX40-F1
#
_entry.id   AF-A0A2A2ZX40-F1
#
_cell.length_a   1.000
_cell.length_b   1.000
_cell.length_c   1.000
_cell.angle_alpha   90.00
_cell.angle_beta   90.00
_cell.angle_gamma   90.00
#
_symmetry.space_group_name_H-M   'P 1'
#
loop_
_entity.id
_entity.type
_entity.pdbx_description
1 polymer ?
#
loop_
_entity_poly.entity_id
_entity_poly.type
_entity_poly.pdbx_seq_one_letter_code
_entity_poly.pdbx_strand_id
1 'polypeptide(L)'
;MLTMHRVQAALDPADVFAMLVEQQLQTAPGCCELNRELGLAGESVGVQGLLAMQITHELGAIESVSRSRIITAEEETLIAQLTMTVLRDSPVERANIWLAVHKRAAVAGPASDDHHRSAPATTMRDRH
;
A
#
# COMPACT_ATOMS: atom_id res chain seq x y z
N MET A 1 7.25 3.50 -13.18
CA MET A 1 7.91 4.24 -12.08
C MET A 1 7.21 3.88 -10.78
N LEU A 2 7.96 3.46 -9.76
CA LEU A 2 7.43 3.25 -8.41
C LEU A 2 7.98 4.37 -7.51
N THR A 3 7.11 5.04 -6.78
CA THR A 3 7.48 6.03 -5.77
C THR A 3 6.88 5.65 -4.42
N MET A 4 7.59 6.01 -3.36
CA MET A 4 7.15 5.79 -1.98
C MET A 4 7.47 7.02 -1.14
N HIS A 5 6.49 7.48 -0.39
CA HIS A 5 6.61 8.64 0.49
C HIS A 5 6.09 8.28 1.88
N ARG A 6 6.77 8.82 2.88
CA ARG A 6 6.34 8.79 4.28
C ARG A 6 6.11 10.23 4.71
N VAL A 7 4.88 10.58 5.05
CA VAL A 7 4.51 11.89 5.55
C VAL A 7 4.30 11.79 7.06
N GLN A 8 4.97 12.65 7.83
CA GLN A 8 4.85 12.70 9.30
C GLN A 8 3.57 13.45 9.73
N ALA A 9 2.44 12.97 9.23
CA ALA A 9 1.11 13.41 9.63
C ALA A 9 0.09 12.31 9.27
N ALA A 10 -0.95 12.18 10.08
CA ALA A 10 -2.13 11.41 9.72
C ALA A 10 -2.95 12.21 8.71
N LEU A 11 -3.04 11.73 7.47
CA LEU A 11 -3.78 12.35 6.38
C LEU A 11 -4.98 11.48 6.02
N ASP A 12 -6.07 12.13 5.60
CA ASP A 12 -7.21 11.42 5.05
C ASP A 12 -6.84 10.76 3.70
N PRO A 13 -7.05 9.45 3.53
CA PRO A 13 -6.69 8.76 2.30
C PRO A 13 -7.41 9.25 1.04
N ALA A 14 -8.66 9.73 1.15
CA ALA A 14 -9.40 10.23 0.01
C ALA A 14 -8.86 11.59 -0.44
N ASP A 15 -8.55 12.48 0.51
CA ASP A 15 -7.92 13.77 0.21
C ASP A 15 -6.53 13.59 -0.42
N VAL A 16 -5.72 12.68 0.13
CA VAL A 16 -4.41 12.35 -0.45
C VAL A 16 -4.58 11.80 -1.87
N PHE A 17 -5.55 10.92 -2.10
CA PHE A 17 -5.80 10.40 -3.44
C PHE A 17 -6.24 11.49 -4.42
N ALA A 18 -7.12 12.40 -4.02
CA ALA A 18 -7.54 13.53 -4.83
C ALA A 18 -6.35 14.41 -5.23
N MET A 19 -5.47 14.74 -4.28
CA MET A 19 -4.23 15.47 -4.55
C MET A 19 -3.33 14.72 -5.55
N LEU A 20 -3.16 13.40 -5.40
CA LEU A 20 -2.38 12.60 -6.36
C LEU A 20 -3.00 12.66 -7.76
N VAL A 21 -4.33 12.61 -7.88
CA VAL A 21 -5.03 12.72 -9.17
C VAL A 21 -4.75 14.05 -9.84
N GLU A 22 -4.87 15.16 -9.10
CA GLU A 22 -4.58 16.49 -9.61
C GLU A 22 -3.12 16.61 -10.11
N GLN A 23 -2.16 16.13 -9.33
CA GLN A 23 -0.74 16.13 -9.71
C GLN A 23 -0.48 15.31 -10.98
N GLN A 24 -1.12 14.14 -11.10
CA GLN A 24 -0.97 13.28 -12.28
C GLN A 24 -1.58 13.92 -13.54
N LEU A 25 -2.73 14.57 -13.43
CA LEU A 25 -3.37 15.25 -14.56
C LEU A 25 -2.58 16.48 -15.04
N GLN A 26 -1.82 17.12 -14.16
CA GLN A 26 -0.95 18.24 -14.48
C GLN A 26 0.43 17.83 -15.00
N THR A 27 0.73 16.53 -15.07
CA THR A 27 2.08 16.04 -15.42
C THR A 27 2.46 16.31 -16.89
N ALA A 28 1.49 16.37 -17.80
CA ALA A 28 1.75 16.63 -19.22
C ALA A 28 0.58 17.38 -19.90
N PRO A 29 0.87 18.24 -20.89
CA PRO A 29 -0.18 18.82 -21.75
C PRO A 29 -0.99 17.72 -22.44
N GLY A 30 -2.29 17.96 -22.61
CA GLY A 30 -3.19 16.99 -23.26
C GLY A 30 -3.46 15.72 -22.46
N CYS A 31 -3.12 15.71 -21.16
CA CYS A 31 -3.53 14.68 -20.22
C CYS A 31 -5.01 14.84 -19.88
N CYS A 32 -5.78 13.76 -20.01
CA CYS A 32 -7.17 13.69 -19.59
C CYS A 32 -7.42 12.42 -18.78
N GLU A 33 -8.33 12.54 -17.82
CA GLU A 33 -8.79 11.40 -17.05
C GLU A 33 -9.74 10.54 -17.88
N LEU A 34 -9.58 9.22 -17.78
CA LEU A 34 -10.50 8.24 -18.33
C LEU A 34 -11.34 7.57 -17.24
N ASN A 35 -10.71 7.23 -16.12
CA ASN A 35 -11.35 6.58 -14.99
C ASN A 35 -10.59 6.88 -13.70
N ARG A 36 -11.31 6.99 -12.58
CA ARG A 36 -10.76 7.00 -11.23
C ARG A 36 -11.55 6.07 -10.33
N GLU A 37 -10.85 5.33 -9.48
CA GLU A 37 -11.46 4.46 -8.48
C GLU A 37 -10.73 4.61 -7.14
N LEU A 38 -11.48 4.55 -6.05
CA LEU A 38 -10.96 4.56 -4.69
C LEU A 38 -11.73 3.52 -3.88
N GLY A 39 -11.02 2.72 -3.10
CA GLY A 39 -11.66 1.71 -2.26
C GLY A 39 -10.72 1.13 -1.21
N LEU A 40 -11.26 0.24 -0.37
CA LEU A 40 -10.44 -0.51 0.58
C LEU A 40 -9.47 -1.42 -0.19
N ALA A 41 -8.22 -1.48 0.25
CA ALA A 41 -7.25 -2.40 -0.33
C ALA A 41 -7.65 -3.84 0.09
N GLY A 42 -8.03 -4.68 -0.87
CA GLY A 42 -8.48 -6.05 -0.60
C GLY A 42 -7.39 -6.92 0.03
N GLU A 43 -6.43 -7.36 -0.79
CA GLU A 43 -5.30 -8.22 -0.35
C GLU A 43 -4.12 -7.45 0.28
N SER A 44 -4.27 -6.14 0.50
CA SER A 44 -3.21 -5.23 0.94
C SER A 44 -3.74 -4.31 2.04
N VAL A 45 -2.86 -3.67 2.81
CA VAL A 45 -3.28 -2.75 3.86
C VAL A 45 -3.61 -1.36 3.31
N GLY A 46 -4.55 -0.67 3.96
CA GLY A 46 -4.89 0.73 3.68
C GLY A 46 -5.95 0.90 2.59
N VAL A 47 -5.90 2.05 1.92
CA VAL A 47 -6.80 2.44 0.83
C VAL A 47 -6.07 2.29 -0.51
N GLN A 48 -6.79 1.77 -1.51
CA GLN A 48 -6.32 1.66 -2.88
C GLN A 48 -6.94 2.72 -3.78
N GLY A 49 -6.10 3.38 -4.56
CA GLY A 49 -6.54 4.27 -5.64
C GLY A 49 -6.09 3.75 -7.02
N LEU A 50 -6.91 3.98 -8.02
CA LEU A 50 -6.61 3.79 -9.44
C LEU A 50 -6.95 5.07 -10.19
N LEU A 51 -6.03 5.55 -11.00
CA LEU A 51 -6.26 6.61 -11.96
C LEU A 51 -5.78 6.14 -13.33
N ALA A 52 -6.70 6.07 -14.29
CA ALA A 52 -6.39 5.83 -15.69
C ALA A 52 -6.52 7.13 -16.47
N MET A 53 -5.53 7.43 -17.29
CA MET A 53 -5.43 8.65 -18.07
C MET A 53 -4.99 8.35 -19.50
N GLN A 54 -5.31 9.27 -20.39
CA GLN A 54 -4.76 9.33 -21.72
C GLN A 54 -4.00 10.64 -21.90
N ILE A 55 -2.85 10.58 -22.55
CA ILE A 55 -2.06 11.75 -22.93
C ILE A 55 -2.03 11.78 -24.45
N THR A 56 -2.52 12.87 -25.03
CA THR A 56 -2.42 13.11 -26.47
C THR A 56 -1.03 13.64 -26.78
N HIS A 57 -0.24 12.86 -27.52
CA HIS A 57 1.15 13.19 -27.85
C HIS A 57 1.37 13.10 -29.38
N GLU A 58 2.37 13.81 -29.89
CA GLU A 58 2.68 13.86 -31.33
C GLU A 58 3.01 12.47 -31.91
N LEU A 59 3.53 11.57 -31.06
CA LEU A 59 3.87 10.19 -31.41
C LEU A 59 2.67 9.22 -31.29
N GLY A 60 1.48 9.72 -30.97
CA GLY A 60 0.26 8.93 -30.78
C GLY A 60 -0.32 9.04 -29.37
N ALA A 61 -1.42 8.31 -29.14
CA ALA A 61 -2.07 8.26 -27.84
C ALA A 61 -1.23 7.45 -26.85
N ILE A 62 -0.89 8.05 -25.72
CA ILE A 62 -0.21 7.40 -24.60
C ILE A 62 -1.27 7.11 -23.53
N GLU A 63 -1.25 5.90 -23.00
CA GLU A 63 -2.05 5.55 -21.82
C GLU A 63 -1.16 5.59 -20.58
N SER A 64 -1.71 6.15 -19.50
CA SER A 64 -1.06 6.19 -18.20
C SER A 64 -1.98 5.62 -17.14
N VAL A 65 -1.47 4.70 -16.34
CA VAL A 65 -2.19 4.13 -15.19
C VAL A 65 -1.36 4.37 -13.95
N SER A 66 -1.94 5.08 -12.98
CA SER A 66 -1.40 5.30 -11.65
C SER A 66 -2.19 4.48 -10.64
N ARG A 67 -1.51 3.56 -9.94
CA ARG A 67 -2.07 2.80 -8.83
C ARG A 67 -1.45 3.31 -7.54
N SER A 68 -2.27 3.71 -6.59
CA SER A 68 -1.80 4.19 -5.29
C SER A 68 -2.22 3.26 -4.15
N ARG A 69 -1.42 3.27 -3.09
CA ARG A 69 -1.70 2.67 -1.79
C ARG A 69 -1.43 3.72 -0.73
N ILE A 70 -2.45 4.04 0.06
CA ILE A 70 -2.40 5.07 1.09
C ILE A 70 -2.72 4.40 2.43
N ILE A 71 -1.76 4.41 3.33
CA ILE A 71 -1.84 3.74 4.63
C ILE A 71 -1.63 4.82 5.68
N THR A 72 -2.73 5.22 6.31
CA THR A 72 -2.71 6.17 7.42
C THR A 72 -2.58 5.43 8.75
N ALA A 73 -1.63 5.86 9.56
CA ALA A 73 -1.46 5.50 10.96
C ALA A 73 -1.60 6.77 11.83
N GLU A 74 -1.48 6.63 13.16
CA GLU A 74 -1.77 7.73 14.10
C GLU A 74 -0.92 8.99 13.86
N GLU A 75 0.35 8.84 13.50
CA GLU A 75 1.29 9.97 13.34
C GLU A 75 1.86 10.08 11.93
N GLU A 76 1.47 9.20 11.01
CA GLU A 76 2.07 9.12 9.69
C GLU A 76 1.14 8.60 8.61
N THR A 77 1.46 8.96 7.37
CA THR A 77 0.82 8.42 6.18
C THR A 77 1.88 7.90 5.23
N LEU A 78 1.79 6.62 4.87
CA LEU A 78 2.60 6.01 3.83
C LEU A 78 1.84 6.05 2.51
N ILE A 79 2.49 6.55 1.47
CA ILE A 79 1.94 6.67 0.12
C ILE A 79 2.87 5.93 -0.84
N ALA A 80 2.41 4.83 -1.40
CA ALA A 80 3.09 4.15 -2.51
C ALA A 80 2.32 4.39 -3.80
N GLN A 81 3.01 4.75 -4.88
CA GLN A 81 2.39 4.98 -6.18
C GLN A 81 3.19 4.27 -7.29
N LEU A 82 2.50 3.43 -8.06
CA LEU A 82 3.02 2.79 -9.25
C LEU A 82 2.37 3.44 -10.47
N THR A 83 3.17 4.22 -11.21
CA THR A 83 2.75 4.83 -12.48
C THR A 83 3.36 4.05 -13.65
N MET A 84 2.51 3.64 -14.58
CA MET A 84 2.91 3.01 -15.83
C MET A 84 2.40 3.84 -17.00
N THR A 85 3.30 4.19 -17.91
CA THR A 85 3.02 5.01 -19.08
C THR A 85 3.50 4.25 -20.32
N VAL A 86 2.62 4.05 -21.29
CA VAL A 86 2.90 3.24 -22.47
C VAL A 86 2.13 3.78 -23.67
N LEU A 87 2.68 3.59 -24.88
CA LEU A 87 1.94 3.85 -26.11
C LEU A 87 0.70 2.94 -26.16
N ARG A 88 -0.42 3.45 -26.64
CA ARG A 88 -1.69 2.70 -26.75
C ARG A 88 -1.48 1.35 -27.44
N ASP A 89 -0.75 1.35 -28.55
CA ASP A 89 -0.49 0.18 -29.41
C ASP A 89 0.70 -0.67 -28.95
N SER A 90 1.23 -0.41 -27.74
CA SER A 90 2.29 -1.22 -27.16
C SER A 90 1.78 -2.64 -26.81
N PRO A 91 2.58 -3.71 -27.05
CA PRO A 91 2.19 -5.09 -26.75
C PRO A 91 2.19 -5.44 -25.25
N VAL A 92 2.44 -4.48 -24.37
CA VAL A 92 2.52 -4.70 -22.91
C VAL A 92 1.14 -5.05 -22.34
N GLU A 93 1.03 -6.20 -21.69
CA GLU A 93 -0.18 -6.60 -20.97
C GLU A 93 -0.28 -5.87 -19.62
N ARG A 94 -1.24 -4.95 -19.51
CA ARG A 94 -1.36 -4.00 -18.39
C ARG A 94 -2.16 -4.53 -17.20
N ALA A 95 -3.00 -5.53 -17.45
CA ALA A 95 -3.91 -6.11 -16.45
C ALA A 95 -3.15 -6.83 -15.33
N ASN A 96 -1.99 -7.41 -15.66
CA ASN A 96 -1.18 -8.22 -14.74
C ASN A 96 -0.13 -7.39 -13.98
N ILE A 97 -0.25 -6.06 -13.96
CA ILE A 97 0.66 -5.19 -13.20
C ILE A 97 -0.14 -4.59 -12.05
N TRP A 98 0.19 -4.98 -10.82
CA TRP A 98 -0.50 -4.54 -9.61
C TRP A 98 0.46 -3.95 -8.57
N LEU A 99 -0.11 -3.26 -7.57
CA LEU A 99 0.62 -2.71 -6.43
C LEU A 99 0.05 -3.30 -5.15
N ALA A 100 0.89 -3.98 -4.37
CA ALA A 100 0.54 -4.49 -3.05
C ALA A 100 1.57 -4.02 -2.02
N VAL A 101 1.08 -3.55 -0.88
CA VAL A 101 1.90 -3.21 0.29
C VAL A 101 1.47 -4.11 1.44
N HIS A 102 2.45 -4.76 2.06
CA HIS A 102 2.26 -5.67 3.18
C HIS A 102 3.01 -5.12 4.40
N LYS A 103 2.36 -5.13 5.58
CA LYS A 103 3.08 -4.92 6.83
C LYS A 103 3.95 -6.14 7.08
N ARG A 104 5.21 -5.92 7.48
CA ARG A 104 6.09 -7.02 7.90
C ARG A 104 5.44 -7.73 9.10
N ALA A 105 5.24 -9.03 9.00
CA ALA A 105 4.84 -9.82 10.17
C ALA A 105 5.93 -9.67 11.25
N ALA A 106 5.52 -9.39 12.48
CA ALA A 106 6.43 -9.52 13.61
C ALA A 106 6.91 -10.97 13.63
N VAL A 107 8.22 -11.18 13.52
CA VAL A 107 8.79 -12.51 13.78
C VAL A 107 8.45 -12.81 15.23
N ALA A 108 7.54 -13.75 15.47
CA ALA A 108 7.34 -14.30 16.79
C ALA A 108 8.69 -14.90 17.22
N GLY A 109 9.39 -14.21 18.11
CA GLY A 109 10.53 -14.80 18.81
C GLY A 109 10.05 -16.07 19.51
N PRO A 110 10.92 -17.09 19.67
CA PRO A 110 10.53 -18.30 20.37
C PRO A 110 10.02 -17.91 21.75
N ALA A 111 8.83 -18.43 22.11
CA ALA A 111 8.28 -18.25 23.44
C ALA A 111 9.31 -18.75 24.45
N SER A 112 9.74 -17.87 25.34
CA SER A 112 10.50 -18.27 26.52
C SER A 112 9.60 -19.18 27.35
N ASP A 113 9.89 -20.49 27.35
CA ASP A 113 9.32 -21.45 28.28
C ASP A 113 9.84 -21.12 29.70
N ASP A 114 9.30 -20.07 30.32
CA ASP A 114 9.42 -19.86 31.77
C ASP A 114 8.39 -20.76 32.47
N HIS A 115 8.68 -22.07 32.44
CA HIS A 115 8.07 -23.00 33.37
C HIS A 115 8.57 -22.73 34.77
N HIS A 116 7.76 -21.93 35.45
CA HIS A 116 7.65 -21.75 36.88
C HIS A 116 7.88 -23.07 37.64
N ARG A 117 9.12 -23.33 38.06
CA ARG A 117 9.48 -24.46 38.92
C ARG A 117 8.97 -24.16 40.34
N SER A 118 7.69 -24.44 40.55
CA SER A 118 7.09 -24.49 41.88
C SER A 118 7.77 -25.59 42.69
N ALA A 119 8.46 -25.22 43.76
CA ALA A 119 8.96 -26.16 44.76
C ALA A 119 7.77 -26.69 45.58
N PRO A 120 7.59 -28.02 45.75
CA PRO A 120 6.64 -28.53 46.72
C PRO A 120 7.33 -28.67 48.09
N ALA A 121 6.81 -27.95 49.09
CA ALA A 121 7.15 -28.16 50.48
C ALA A 121 6.40 -29.38 51.05
N THR A 122 7.18 -30.31 51.59
CA THR A 122 6.93 -31.18 52.77
C THR A 122 5.55 -31.79 53.01
N THR A 123 5.47 -33.13 52.91
CA THR A 123 4.72 -33.97 53.86
C THR A 123 5.42 -35.32 54.00
N MET A 124 5.97 -35.62 55.19
CA MET A 124 6.20 -37.00 55.63
C MET A 124 5.60 -37.11 57.02
N ARG A 125 4.50 -37.85 57.07
CA ARG A 125 3.82 -38.31 58.28
C ARG A 125 4.64 -39.45 58.90
N ASP A 126 4.68 -39.37 60.21
CA ASP A 126 5.01 -40.36 61.24
C ASP A 126 4.59 -41.81 60.91
N ARG A 127 5.45 -42.78 61.26
CA ARG A 127 5.08 -44.18 61.52
C ARG A 127 6.21 -44.95 62.25
N HIS A 128 5.91 -45.28 63.51
CA HIS A 128 6.30 -46.42 64.35
C HIS A 128 7.76 -46.74 64.64
#